data_AF-A0A0R2S643-F1
#
_entry.id   AF-A0A0R2S643-F1
#
_cell.length_a   1.000
_cell.length_b   1.000
_cell.length_c   1.000
_cell.angle_alpha   90.00
_cell.angle_beta   90.00
_cell.angle_gamma   90.00
#
_symmetry.space_group_name_H-M   'P 1'
#
loop_
_entity.id
_entity.type
_entity.pdbx_description
1 polymer ?
#
loop_
_entity_poly.entity_id
_entity_poly.type
_entity_poly.pdbx_seq_one_letter_code
_entity_poly.pdbx_strand_id
1 'polypeptide(L)'
;MQYFGIPIHVFWSFSVINTGFLGPGIMGEANMDGSIYLSESVEPGSKEEREVLMHEMRHATDMKIGKLKYEDDCIKYNGKKHERKTIDGKDMINYDGKWLQAGSTEFPWELEAYMGNK
;
A
#
# COMPACT_ATOMS: atom_id res chain seq x y z
N MET A 1 -18.82 7.38 -44.27
CA MET A 1 -18.25 6.44 -43.28
C MET A 1 -16.91 6.99 -42.84
N GLN A 2 -16.79 7.42 -41.59
CA GLN A 2 -15.52 7.85 -41.01
C GLN A 2 -15.51 7.35 -39.58
N TYR A 3 -14.78 6.26 -39.35
CA TYR A 3 -14.47 5.73 -38.03
C TYR A 3 -13.33 6.57 -37.46
N PHE A 4 -13.54 7.24 -36.33
CA PHE A 4 -12.43 7.64 -35.46
C PHE A 4 -12.83 7.48 -33.99
N GLY A 5 -12.19 6.46 -33.38
CA GLY A 5 -11.77 6.33 -31.99
C GLY A 5 -12.65 6.94 -30.90
N ILE A 6 -13.36 6.08 -30.19
CA ILE A 6 -13.78 6.35 -28.82
C ILE A 6 -12.48 6.49 -27.99
N PRO A 7 -12.19 7.65 -27.38
CA PRO A 7 -11.06 7.72 -26.45
C PRO A 7 -11.45 6.94 -25.20
N ILE A 8 -10.72 5.85 -24.96
CA ILE A 8 -10.78 5.03 -23.76
C ILE A 8 -10.22 5.88 -22.61
N HIS A 9 -11.04 6.77 -22.05
CA HIS A 9 -10.75 7.43 -20.80
C HIS A 9 -11.13 6.50 -19.65
N VAL A 10 -10.30 5.49 -19.38
CA VAL A 10 -10.29 4.86 -18.06
C VAL A 10 -9.42 5.75 -17.17
N PHE A 11 -9.99 6.86 -16.72
CA PHE A 11 -9.45 7.65 -15.62
C PHE A 11 -9.57 6.81 -14.34
N TRP A 12 -8.53 6.04 -14.01
CA TRP A 12 -8.35 5.55 -12.65
C TRP A 12 -7.91 6.75 -11.79
N SER A 13 -8.88 7.59 -11.39
CA SER A 13 -8.61 8.62 -10.40
C SER A 13 -8.51 7.94 -9.03
N PHE A 14 -7.31 7.54 -8.62
CA PHE A 14 -6.98 7.50 -7.19
C PHE A 14 -7.01 8.96 -6.75
N SER A 15 -8.18 9.38 -6.28
CA SER A 15 -8.34 10.72 -5.75
C SER A 15 -7.60 10.78 -4.43
N VAL A 16 -6.78 11.82 -4.28
CA VAL A 16 -6.13 12.26 -3.04
C VAL A 16 -4.77 11.59 -2.78
N ILE A 17 -3.73 12.23 -3.31
CA ILE A 17 -2.38 12.20 -2.72
C ILE A 17 -2.37 13.33 -1.68
N ASN A 18 -2.29 12.98 -0.40
CA ASN A 18 -2.11 13.94 0.68
C ASN A 18 -0.66 13.88 1.18
N THR A 19 -0.06 15.03 1.43
CA THR A 19 1.23 15.11 2.11
C THR A 19 1.02 15.29 3.62
N GLY A 20 1.73 14.54 4.45
CA GLY A 20 1.65 14.71 5.90
C GLY A 20 2.74 13.97 6.66
N PHE A 21 2.80 14.22 7.98
CA PHE A 21 3.67 13.47 8.87
C PHE A 21 3.08 12.08 9.17
N LEU A 22 3.68 11.05 8.59
CA LEU A 22 3.27 9.65 8.76
C LEU A 22 3.98 8.95 9.93
N GLY A 23 5.04 9.58 10.46
CA GLY A 23 5.92 8.98 11.47
C GLY A 23 7.35 8.80 10.94
N PRO A 24 8.32 8.63 11.85
CA PRO A 24 9.72 8.50 11.45
C PRO A 24 9.95 7.23 10.62
N GLY A 25 10.47 7.42 9.39
CA GLY A 25 10.84 6.33 8.48
C GLY A 25 9.69 5.80 7.61
N ILE A 26 8.50 6.39 7.67
CA ILE A 26 7.36 6.03 6.82
C ILE A 26 7.30 7.02 5.65
N MET A 27 7.48 6.51 4.43
CA MET A 27 7.54 7.34 3.22
C MET A 27 6.19 7.44 2.50
N GLY A 28 5.32 6.46 2.68
CA GLY A 28 3.97 6.42 2.14
C GLY A 28 3.04 5.55 2.98
N GLU A 29 1.74 5.75 2.82
CA GLU A 29 0.70 4.96 3.48
C GLU A 29 -0.55 4.86 2.61
N ALA A 30 -0.91 3.65 2.21
CA ALA A 30 -2.19 3.33 1.58
C ALA A 30 -3.25 2.95 2.65
N ASN A 31 -4.44 3.54 2.54
CA ASN A 31 -5.55 3.30 3.45
C ASN A 31 -6.64 2.40 2.86
N MET A 32 -7.43 1.77 3.73
CA MET A 32 -8.56 0.91 3.35
C MET A 32 -9.65 1.64 2.54
N ASP A 33 -9.76 2.97 2.65
CA ASP A 33 -10.68 3.79 1.87
C ASP A 33 -10.16 4.11 0.45
N GLY A 34 -8.93 3.69 0.14
CA GLY A 34 -8.26 3.92 -1.13
C GLY A 34 -7.45 5.21 -1.22
N SER A 35 -7.39 6.01 -0.15
CA SER A 35 -6.51 7.18 -0.08
C SER A 35 -5.05 6.76 0.09
N ILE A 36 -4.13 7.55 -0.49
CA ILE A 36 -2.68 7.36 -0.38
C ILE A 36 -2.06 8.64 0.17
N TYR A 37 -1.25 8.50 1.21
CA TYR A 37 -0.46 9.59 1.75
C TYR A 37 1.01 9.40 1.39
N LEU A 38 1.69 10.50 1.08
CA LEU A 38 3.14 10.53 0.93
C LEU A 38 3.72 11.39 2.04
N SER A 39 4.89 11.00 2.55
CA SER A 39 5.62 11.81 3.52
C SER A 39 6.06 13.13 2.90
N GLU A 40 6.02 14.20 3.68
CA GLU A 40 6.57 15.51 3.29
C GLU A 40 8.09 15.47 3.04
N SER A 41 8.78 14.42 3.50
CA SER A 41 10.21 14.22 3.23
C SER A 41 10.50 13.72 1.82
N VAL A 42 9.49 13.26 1.08
CA VAL A 42 9.64 12.79 -0.30
C VAL A 42 9.66 13.98 -1.25
N GLU A 43 10.72 14.10 -2.05
CA GLU A 43 10.85 15.22 -2.99
C GLU A 43 9.83 15.10 -4.15
N PRO A 44 8.99 16.12 -4.40
CA PRO A 44 8.03 16.08 -5.50
C PRO A 44 8.70 15.99 -6.88
N GLY A 45 8.18 15.12 -7.75
CA GLY A 45 8.70 14.85 -9.08
C GLY A 45 9.93 13.94 -9.13
N SER A 46 10.43 13.50 -7.97
CA SER A 46 11.63 12.66 -7.87
C SER A 46 11.38 11.22 -8.33
N LYS A 47 12.47 10.44 -8.44
CA LYS A 47 12.35 9.00 -8.67
C LYS A 47 11.74 8.29 -7.46
N GLU A 48 12.12 8.74 -6.26
CA GLU A 48 11.62 8.20 -4.99
C GLU A 48 10.11 8.39 -4.86
N GLU A 49 9.58 9.57 -5.18
CA GLU A 49 8.13 9.81 -5.16
C GLU A 49 7.38 8.80 -6.03
N ARG A 50 7.88 8.56 -7.25
CA ARG A 50 7.26 7.59 -8.17
C ARG A 50 7.34 6.17 -7.61
N GLU A 51 8.47 5.77 -7.03
CA GLU A 51 8.67 4.44 -6.46
C GLU A 51 7.76 4.19 -5.25
N VAL A 52 7.68 5.16 -4.33
CA VAL A 52 6.79 5.10 -3.16
C VAL A 52 5.33 5.11 -3.61
N LEU A 53 4.94 6.00 -4.51
CA LEU A 53 3.57 6.07 -5.01
C LEU A 53 3.15 4.76 -5.70
N MET A 54 4.02 4.16 -6.51
CA MET A 54 3.74 2.87 -7.15
C MET A 54 3.58 1.73 -6.12
N HIS A 55 4.41 1.73 -5.08
CA HIS A 55 4.29 0.80 -3.97
C HIS A 55 2.92 0.94 -3.27
N GLU A 56 2.55 2.16 -2.89
CA GLU A 56 1.25 2.41 -2.23
C GLU A 56 0.05 2.14 -3.14
N MET A 57 0.16 2.43 -4.44
CA MET A 57 -0.89 2.08 -5.41
C MET A 57 -1.09 0.56 -5.51
N ARG A 58 -0.04 -0.24 -5.32
CA ARG A 58 -0.18 -1.69 -5.27
C ARG A 58 -0.96 -2.13 -4.04
N HIS A 59 -0.63 -1.61 -2.86
CA HIS A 59 -1.37 -1.87 -1.62
C HIS A 59 -2.83 -1.44 -1.74
N ALA A 60 -3.09 -0.22 -2.23
CA ALA A 60 -4.45 0.29 -2.45
C ALA A 60 -5.25 -0.60 -3.42
N THR A 61 -4.60 -1.10 -4.48
CA THR A 61 -5.22 -2.04 -5.43
C THR A 61 -5.53 -3.38 -4.77
N ASP A 62 -4.58 -3.96 -4.05
CA ASP A 62 -4.75 -5.23 -3.35
C ASP A 62 -5.84 -5.15 -2.28
N MET A 63 -5.97 -4.00 -1.60
CA MET A 63 -7.08 -3.72 -0.70
C MET A 63 -8.42 -3.62 -1.42
N LYS A 64 -8.46 -2.89 -2.54
CA LYS A 64 -9.68 -2.71 -3.34
C LYS A 64 -10.23 -4.02 -3.90
N ILE A 65 -9.37 -4.94 -4.32
CA ILE A 65 -9.78 -6.25 -4.83
C ILE A 65 -9.99 -7.31 -3.73
N GLY A 66 -9.79 -6.95 -2.47
CA GLY A 66 -9.94 -7.85 -1.32
C GLY A 66 -8.82 -8.88 -1.15
N LYS A 67 -7.69 -8.69 -1.83
CA LYS A 67 -6.48 -9.52 -1.68
C LYS A 67 -5.78 -9.23 -0.36
N LEU A 68 -5.74 -7.96 0.04
CA LEU A 68 -5.16 -7.50 1.30
C LEU A 68 -6.23 -6.79 2.12
N LYS A 69 -6.28 -7.00 3.43
CA LYS A 69 -7.19 -6.27 4.31
C LYS A 69 -6.59 -6.13 5.69
N TYR A 70 -6.50 -4.91 6.17
CA TYR A 70 -6.17 -4.61 7.56
C TYR A 70 -7.46 -4.53 8.39
N GLU A 71 -7.51 -5.28 9.48
CA GLU A 71 -8.53 -5.20 10.54
C GLU A 71 -7.82 -4.87 11.86
N ASP A 72 -8.61 -4.61 12.92
CA ASP A 72 -8.07 -4.18 14.22
C ASP A 72 -7.14 -5.24 14.85
N ASP A 73 -7.51 -6.52 14.73
CA ASP A 73 -6.84 -7.65 15.38
C ASP A 73 -6.17 -8.62 14.39
N CYS A 74 -6.25 -8.35 13.09
CA CYS A 74 -5.70 -9.24 12.07
C CYS A 74 -5.46 -8.58 10.72
N ILE A 75 -4.67 -9.27 9.89
CA ILE A 75 -4.57 -9.01 8.46
C ILE A 75 -5.11 -10.20 7.70
N LYS A 76 -5.84 -9.94 6.61
CA LYS A 76 -6.20 -10.97 5.64
C LYS A 76 -5.38 -10.77 4.38
N TYR A 77 -4.66 -11.81 3.98
CA TYR A 77 -3.88 -11.83 2.74
C TYR A 77 -4.21 -13.07 1.92
N ASN A 78 -4.66 -12.90 0.68
CA ASN A 78 -5.08 -14.00 -0.21
C ASN A 78 -6.03 -14.99 0.48
N GLY A 79 -6.97 -14.48 1.29
CA GLY A 79 -7.94 -15.29 2.04
C GLY A 79 -7.41 -15.94 3.32
N LYS A 80 -6.11 -15.84 3.64
CA LYS A 80 -5.54 -16.31 4.92
C LYS A 80 -5.58 -15.19 5.95
N LYS A 81 -5.96 -15.51 7.19
CA LYS A 81 -5.96 -14.58 8.33
C LYS A 81 -4.66 -14.73 9.12
N HIS A 82 -4.01 -13.62 9.41
CA HIS A 82 -2.79 -13.47 10.20
C HIS A 82 -3.10 -12.64 11.44
N GLU A 83 -2.68 -13.08 12.63
CA GLU A 83 -2.93 -12.31 13.87
C GLU A 83 -2.15 -11.00 13.86
N ARG A 84 -2.76 -9.92 14.34
CA ARG A 84 -2.13 -8.61 14.52
C ARG A 84 -2.28 -8.19 15.98
N LYS A 85 -1.18 -7.76 16.61
CA LYS A 85 -1.17 -7.31 18.01
C LYS A 85 -0.14 -6.23 18.20
N THR A 86 -0.41 -5.33 19.13
CA THR A 86 0.63 -4.45 19.66
C THR A 86 1.49 -5.22 20.65
N ILE A 87 2.79 -5.34 20.37
CA ILE A 87 3.79 -5.95 21.25
C ILE A 87 4.89 -4.91 21.47
N ASP A 88 5.17 -4.57 22.73
CA ASP A 88 6.16 -3.54 23.10
C ASP A 88 5.95 -2.18 22.39
N GLY A 89 4.68 -1.78 22.21
CA GLY A 89 4.30 -0.54 21.54
C GLY A 89 4.45 -0.56 20.01
N LYS A 90 4.80 -1.70 19.41
CA LYS A 90 4.92 -1.87 17.96
C LYS A 90 3.76 -2.67 17.40
N ASP A 91 3.31 -2.30 16.21
CA ASP A 91 2.31 -3.06 15.46
C ASP A 91 2.96 -4.33 14.86
N MET A 92 2.58 -5.50 15.35
CA MET A 92 3.17 -6.78 14.99
C MET A 92 2.15 -7.71 14.35
N ILE A 93 2.56 -8.43 13.32
CA ILE A 93 1.75 -9.42 12.61
C ILE A 93 2.42 -10.79 12.74
N ASN A 94 1.64 -11.81 13.08
CA ASN A 94 2.09 -13.19 13.09
C ASN A 94 2.05 -13.76 11.67
N TYR A 95 3.23 -14.04 11.12
CA TYR A 95 3.39 -14.68 9.82
C TYR A 95 4.26 -15.93 9.98
N ASP A 96 3.68 -17.08 9.68
CA ASP A 96 4.33 -18.40 9.80
C ASP A 96 4.99 -18.65 11.18
N GLY A 97 4.33 -18.23 12.26
CA GLY A 97 4.80 -18.42 13.63
C GLY A 97 5.83 -17.40 14.11
N LYS A 98 6.21 -16.42 13.28
CA LYS A 98 7.08 -15.29 13.64
C LYS A 98 6.27 -14.02 13.79
N TRP A 99 6.56 -13.24 14.82
CA TRP A 99 6.01 -11.88 14.98
C TRP A 99 6.94 -10.90 14.28
N LEU A 100 6.43 -10.27 13.22
CA LEU A 100 7.14 -9.28 12.41
C LEU A 100 6.42 -7.94 12.51
N GLN A 101 7.16 -6.83 12.51
CA GLN A 101 6.57 -5.50 12.52
C GLN A 101 5.82 -5.24 11.21
N ALA A 102 4.63 -4.61 11.28
CA ALA A 102 3.89 -4.16 10.10
C ALA A 102 4.77 -3.31 9.17
N GLY A 103 4.63 -3.53 7.86
CA GLY A 103 5.50 -2.94 6.84
C GLY A 103 6.85 -3.65 6.64
N SER A 104 7.11 -4.79 7.31
CA SER A 104 8.33 -5.57 7.08
C SER A 104 8.40 -6.13 5.66
N THR A 105 9.55 -5.96 5.00
CA THR A 105 9.84 -6.54 3.68
C THR A 105 9.89 -8.07 3.67
N GLU A 106 9.71 -8.74 4.81
CA GLU A 106 9.55 -10.20 4.87
C GLU A 106 8.14 -10.66 4.48
N PHE A 107 7.16 -9.76 4.47
CA PHE A 107 5.81 -10.13 4.07
C PHE A 107 5.68 -10.24 2.55
N PRO A 108 4.95 -11.25 2.04
CA PRO A 108 4.75 -11.40 0.60
C PRO A 108 4.08 -10.19 -0.06
N TRP A 109 3.14 -9.52 0.61
CA TRP A 109 2.47 -8.34 0.05
C TRP A 109 3.40 -7.12 -0.05
N GLU A 110 4.30 -6.94 0.91
CA GLU A 110 5.34 -5.90 0.83
C GLU A 110 6.34 -6.21 -0.29
N LEU A 111 6.79 -7.47 -0.38
CA LEU A 111 7.69 -7.91 -1.46
C LEU A 111 7.05 -7.73 -2.84
N GLU A 112 5.78 -8.09 -3.01
CA GLU A 112 5.06 -7.92 -4.28
C GLU A 112 4.90 -6.44 -4.66
N ALA A 113 4.66 -5.56 -3.68
CA ALA A 113 4.62 -4.12 -3.90
C ALA A 113 5.99 -3.55 -4.33
N TYR A 114 7.10 -4.05 -3.78
CA TYR A 114 8.44 -3.68 -4.23
C TYR A 114 8.83 -4.28 -5.59
N MET A 115 8.48 -5.55 -5.84
CA MET A 115 8.84 -6.26 -7.07
C MET A 115 8.02 -5.82 -8.29
N GLY A 116 6.83 -5.25 -8.08
CA GLY A 116 6.01 -4.67 -9.15
C GLY A 116 6.66 -3.48 -9.88
N ASN A 117 7.79 -2.96 -9.36
CA ASN A 117 8.52 -1.82 -9.93
C ASN A 117 9.68 -2.21 -10.88
N LYS A 118 9.87 -3.50 -11.20
CA LYS A 118 10.96 -3.98 -12.10
C LYS A 118 10.51 -4.24 -13.52
#